data_AF-A0A2J6S8E1-F1
#
_entry.id   AF-A0A2J6S8E1-F1
#
_cell.length_a   1.000
_cell.length_b   1.000
_cell.length_c   1.000
_cell.angle_alpha   90.00
_cell.angle_beta   90.00
_cell.angle_gamma   90.00
#
_symmetry.space_group_name_H-M   'P 1'
#
loop_
_entity.id
_entity.type
_entity.pdbx_description
1 polymer ?
#
loop_
_entity_poly.entity_id
_entity_poly.type
_entity_poly.pdbx_seq_one_letter_code
_entity_poly.pdbx_strand_id
1 'polypeptide(L)'
;MVEARENYVKLLFDDENFTYSQKYFWSIGCLTEFITSISDTVLQWDLYYEARILPVEKLSNAAEQFRSADLGNSLDEDASYLYFQENVKRAKVARETLVDLRTSFTSKLETAKALRDGLFNASALVGSRTSTKLGQNVKLLTYVSIFYLPLAFCASLWAIPNILEHRTTVAFISTSIAVGAATYAIVLNLNNLSDNFSKAYNKYRENVLKEMIEDSDNWHKRAMRFEEFKPSNEKTVPSEWWILIYFLRRLGAGFFGLLRRRTKREIREESVS
;
A
#
# COMPACT_ATOMS: atom_id res chain seq x y z
N MET A 1 29.51 24.52 -9.25
CA MET A 1 29.20 23.09 -9.56
C MET A 1 28.40 22.40 -8.46
N VAL A 2 28.74 22.57 -7.16
CA VAL A 2 28.00 21.97 -6.04
C VAL A 2 26.54 22.47 -5.97
N GLU A 3 26.32 23.77 -6.14
CA GLU A 3 24.99 24.39 -6.13
C GLU A 3 24.05 23.88 -7.24
N ALA A 4 24.59 23.63 -8.44
CA ALA A 4 23.83 23.07 -9.56
C ALA A 4 23.36 21.63 -9.28
N ARG A 5 24.18 20.85 -8.55
CA ARG A 5 23.83 19.50 -8.13
C ARG A 5 22.73 19.50 -7.07
N GLU A 6 22.80 20.38 -6.08
CA GLU A 6 21.79 20.49 -5.04
C GLU A 6 20.42 20.91 -5.61
N ASN A 7 20.41 21.86 -6.54
CA ASN A 7 19.20 22.26 -7.25
C ASN A 7 18.61 21.10 -8.08
N TYR A 8 19.46 20.32 -8.75
CA TYR A 8 19.03 19.13 -9.48
C TYR A 8 18.45 18.04 -8.58
N VAL A 9 19.08 17.80 -7.42
CA VAL A 9 18.56 16.84 -6.43
C VAL A 9 17.24 17.32 -5.85
N LYS A 10 17.07 18.63 -5.63
CA LYS A 10 15.80 19.22 -5.18
C LYS A 10 14.68 19.10 -6.22
N LEU A 11 15.01 19.02 -7.51
CA LEU A 11 14.06 18.74 -8.60
C LEU A 11 13.67 17.25 -8.68
N LEU A 12 14.44 16.35 -8.06
CA LEU A 12 14.16 14.90 -8.03
C LEU A 12 13.09 14.52 -7.00
N PHE A 13 12.84 15.40 -6.03
CA PHE A 13 11.86 15.19 -4.97
C PHE A 13 10.77 16.25 -5.09
N ASP A 14 9.55 15.86 -4.75
CA ASP A 14 8.46 16.81 -4.76
C ASP A 14 8.57 17.76 -3.56
N ASP A 15 8.07 18.98 -3.71
CA ASP A 15 7.96 19.89 -2.58
C ASP A 15 6.79 19.48 -1.67
N GLU A 16 6.70 20.06 -0.47
CA GLU A 16 5.62 19.74 0.48
C GLU A 16 4.21 20.06 -0.07
N ASN A 17 4.13 20.92 -1.10
CA ASN A 17 2.89 21.33 -1.75
C ASN A 17 2.57 20.52 -3.01
N PHE A 18 3.37 19.49 -3.32
CA PHE A 18 3.27 18.64 -4.50
C PHE A 18 3.26 19.39 -5.84
N THR A 19 3.92 20.54 -5.90
CA THR A 19 3.92 21.46 -7.05
C THR A 19 4.52 20.81 -8.29
N TYR A 20 5.56 19.99 -8.16
CA TYR A 20 6.17 19.33 -9.30
C TYR A 20 5.30 18.19 -9.82
N SER A 21 4.72 17.38 -8.94
CA SER A 21 3.75 16.36 -9.37
C SER A 21 2.56 16.98 -10.10
N GLN A 22 2.01 18.09 -9.59
CA GLN A 22 0.91 18.81 -10.27
C GLN A 22 1.31 19.30 -11.67
N LYS A 23 2.52 19.85 -11.82
CA LYS A 23 3.05 20.29 -13.13
C LYS A 23 3.19 19.12 -14.10
N TYR A 24 3.71 17.98 -13.65
CA TYR A 24 3.81 16.78 -14.49
C TYR A 24 2.43 16.25 -14.89
N PHE A 25 1.47 16.20 -13.96
CA PHE A 25 0.10 15.80 -14.27
C PHE A 25 -0.55 16.70 -15.33
N TRP A 26 -0.44 18.02 -15.15
CA TRP A 26 -0.97 18.99 -16.12
C TRP A 26 -0.29 18.83 -17.48
N SER A 27 1.04 18.73 -17.50
CA SER A 27 1.81 18.57 -18.74
C SER A 27 1.46 17.27 -19.48
N ILE A 28 1.30 16.16 -18.76
CA ILE A 28 0.87 14.87 -19.33
C ILE A 28 -0.55 14.98 -19.90
N GLY A 29 -1.46 15.64 -19.18
CA GLY A 29 -2.81 15.91 -19.66
C GLY A 29 -2.80 16.69 -20.97
N CYS A 30 -2.13 17.85 -20.99
CA CYS A 30 -2.01 18.67 -22.19
C CYS A 30 -1.37 17.92 -23.37
N LEU A 31 -0.27 17.19 -23.15
CA LEU A 31 0.39 16.42 -24.21
C LEU A 31 -0.52 15.31 -24.75
N THR A 32 -1.30 14.64 -23.89
CA THR A 32 -2.23 13.59 -24.31
C THR A 32 -3.35 14.16 -25.17
N GLU A 33 -3.93 15.30 -24.77
CA GLU A 33 -4.95 16.00 -25.55
C GLU A 33 -4.41 16.45 -26.91
N PHE A 34 -3.20 17.03 -26.96
CA PHE A 34 -2.59 17.44 -28.22
C PHE A 34 -2.29 16.25 -29.15
N ILE A 35 -1.79 15.14 -28.61
CA ILE A 35 -1.54 13.93 -29.41
C ILE A 35 -2.85 13.39 -29.98
N THR A 36 -3.92 13.39 -29.19
CA THR A 36 -5.25 12.94 -29.63
C THR A 36 -5.79 13.85 -30.72
N SER A 37 -5.79 15.16 -30.49
CA SER A 37 -6.24 16.17 -31.46
C SER A 37 -5.47 16.11 -32.79
N ILE A 38 -4.13 15.96 -32.75
CA ILE A 38 -3.32 15.81 -33.95
C ILE A 38 -3.65 14.50 -34.67
N SER A 39 -3.83 13.41 -33.93
CA SER A 39 -4.16 12.10 -34.52
C SER A 39 -5.52 12.13 -35.22
N ASP A 40 -6.52 12.76 -34.61
CA ASP A 40 -7.84 12.95 -35.22
C ASP A 40 -7.76 13.83 -36.46
N THR A 41 -6.97 14.91 -36.42
CA THR A 41 -6.78 15.82 -37.57
C THR A 41 -6.12 15.09 -38.75
N VAL A 42 -5.09 14.29 -38.48
CA VAL A 42 -4.42 13.47 -39.51
C VAL A 42 -5.38 12.43 -40.08
N LEU A 43 -6.16 11.76 -39.23
CA LEU A 43 -7.15 10.77 -39.66
C LEU A 43 -8.24 11.41 -40.55
N GLN A 44 -8.77 12.57 -40.15
CA GLN A 44 -9.76 13.30 -40.93
C GLN A 44 -9.20 13.71 -42.30
N TRP A 45 -7.96 14.19 -42.34
CA TRP A 45 -7.28 14.50 -43.60
C TRP A 45 -7.14 13.27 -44.49
N ASP A 46 -6.72 12.13 -43.94
CA ASP A 46 -6.54 10.88 -44.69
C ASP A 46 -7.86 10.40 -45.30
N LEU A 47 -8.94 10.41 -44.51
CA LEU A 47 -10.28 10.07 -44.98
C LEU A 47 -10.78 11.03 -46.07
N TYR A 48 -10.55 12.33 -45.90
CA TYR A 48 -10.91 13.33 -46.91
C TYR A 48 -10.10 13.14 -48.20
N TYR A 49 -8.80 12.90 -48.08
CA TYR A 49 -7.91 12.67 -49.20
C TYR A 49 -8.33 11.44 -50.01
N GLU A 50 -8.60 10.31 -49.34
CA GLU A 50 -9.08 9.08 -50.00
C GLU A 50 -10.45 9.24 -50.65
N ALA A 51 -11.39 9.93 -50.00
CA ALA A 51 -12.77 10.04 -50.47
C ALA A 51 -13.01 11.12 -51.54
N ARG A 52 -12.15 12.13 -51.64
CA ARG A 52 -12.38 13.31 -52.50
C ARG A 52 -11.22 13.64 -53.43
N ILE A 53 -9.98 13.55 -52.96
CA ILE A 53 -8.81 13.97 -53.75
C ILE A 53 -8.29 12.82 -54.62
N LEU A 54 -8.19 11.61 -54.05
CA LEU A 54 -7.64 10.43 -54.71
C LEU A 54 -8.43 9.98 -55.95
N PRO A 55 -9.79 10.05 -56.00
CA PRO A 55 -10.53 9.78 -57.23
C PRO A 55 -10.20 10.77 -58.35
N VAL A 56 -10.04 12.06 -58.00
CA VAL A 56 -9.70 13.13 -58.94
C VAL A 56 -8.26 12.98 -59.45
N GLU A 57 -7.32 12.58 -58.58
CA GLU A 57 -5.91 12.36 -58.95
C GLU A 57 -5.71 11.10 -59.81
N LYS A 58 -6.53 10.06 -59.62
CA LYS A 58 -6.46 8.80 -60.39
C LYS A 58 -7.11 8.87 -61.77
N LEU A 59 -7.91 9.89 -62.03
CA LEU A 59 -8.53 10.09 -63.33
C LEU A 59 -7.45 10.53 -64.33
N SER A 60 -7.13 9.66 -65.31
CA SER A 60 -6.14 9.92 -66.37
C SER A 60 -6.38 11.25 -67.12
N ASN A 61 -7.62 11.75 -67.09
CA ASN A 61 -8.08 12.97 -67.76
C ASN A 61 -8.59 14.01 -66.74
N ALA A 62 -8.08 14.03 -65.51
CA ALA A 62 -8.52 14.95 -64.46
C ALA A 62 -8.47 16.42 -64.89
N ALA A 63 -7.42 16.82 -65.61
CA ALA A 63 -7.31 18.16 -66.17
C ALA A 63 -8.39 18.46 -67.23
N GLU A 64 -8.84 17.46 -68.00
CA GLU A 64 -9.92 17.61 -68.98
C GLU A 64 -11.30 17.67 -68.33
N GLN A 65 -11.50 16.98 -67.20
CA GLN A 65 -12.75 17.05 -66.45
C GLN A 65 -12.91 18.39 -65.72
N PHE A 66 -11.83 18.93 -65.16
CA PHE A 66 -11.82 20.32 -64.66
C PHE A 66 -12.17 21.31 -65.78
N ARG A 67 -11.62 21.08 -66.99
CA ARG A 67 -11.97 21.79 -68.24
C ARG A 67 -13.46 21.72 -68.60
N SER A 68 -14.12 20.58 -68.34
CA SER A 68 -15.54 20.38 -68.67
C SER A 68 -16.52 20.86 -67.60
N ALA A 69 -16.07 21.00 -66.35
CA ALA A 69 -16.91 21.38 -65.22
C ALA A 69 -17.04 22.90 -65.05
N ASP A 70 -16.05 23.68 -65.52
CA ASP A 70 -16.04 25.14 -65.42
C ASP A 70 -16.63 25.79 -66.69
N LEU A 71 -17.95 25.67 -66.84
CA LEU A 71 -18.69 26.26 -67.96
C LEU A 71 -18.91 27.76 -67.70
N GLY A 72 -17.87 28.60 -67.82
CA GLY A 72 -18.11 30.03 -68.07
C GLY A 72 -17.14 31.12 -67.59
N ASN A 73 -15.98 30.86 -67.00
CA ASN A 73 -15.07 31.95 -66.63
C ASN A 73 -13.72 31.87 -67.35
N SER A 74 -13.43 32.93 -68.11
CA SER A 74 -12.25 33.14 -68.96
C SER A 74 -10.94 33.39 -68.18
N LEU A 75 -10.70 32.65 -67.09
CA LEU A 75 -9.45 32.65 -66.36
C LEU A 75 -8.73 31.34 -66.67
N ASP A 76 -7.65 31.46 -67.44
CA ASP A 76 -6.61 30.48 -67.76
C ASP A 76 -6.81 29.11 -67.06
N GLU A 77 -7.55 28.20 -67.71
CA GLU A 77 -8.04 26.93 -67.12
C GLU A 77 -6.92 26.02 -66.60
N ASP A 78 -5.73 26.10 -67.22
CA ASP A 78 -4.53 25.40 -66.78
C ASP A 78 -4.01 25.94 -65.42
N ALA A 79 -4.23 27.22 -65.12
CA ALA A 79 -3.85 27.83 -63.84
C ALA A 79 -4.70 27.29 -62.66
N SER A 80 -5.97 26.99 -62.88
CA SER A 80 -6.88 26.44 -61.86
C SER A 80 -6.48 25.03 -61.41
N TYR A 81 -6.08 24.16 -62.36
CA TYR A 81 -5.59 22.82 -62.03
C TYR A 81 -4.22 22.86 -61.33
N LEU A 82 -3.32 23.74 -61.78
CA LEU A 82 -2.02 23.95 -61.12
C LEU A 82 -2.20 24.44 -59.67
N TYR A 83 -3.12 25.37 -59.43
CA TYR A 83 -3.45 25.87 -58.09
C TYR A 83 -4.01 24.76 -57.17
N PHE A 84 -4.89 23.90 -57.69
CA PHE A 84 -5.38 22.74 -56.95
C PHE A 84 -4.24 21.78 -56.57
N GLN A 85 -3.37 21.45 -57.53
CA GLN A 85 -2.23 20.55 -57.29
C GLN A 85 -1.25 21.14 -56.26
N GLU A 86 -1.00 22.44 -56.31
CA GLU A 86 -0.16 23.14 -55.33
C GLU A 86 -0.77 23.08 -53.92
N ASN A 87 -2.07 23.31 -53.78
CA ASN A 87 -2.75 23.22 -52.48
C ASN A 87 -2.74 21.79 -51.92
N VAL A 88 -2.92 20.77 -52.76
CA VAL A 88 -2.80 19.37 -52.33
C VAL A 88 -1.38 19.06 -51.87
N LYS A 89 -0.34 19.56 -52.57
CA LYS A 89 1.06 19.42 -52.12
C LYS A 89 1.30 20.10 -50.79
N ARG A 90 0.83 21.33 -50.60
CA ARG A 90 0.95 22.07 -49.33
C ARG A 90 0.26 21.33 -48.18
N ALA A 91 -0.92 20.77 -48.43
CA ALA A 91 -1.65 20.01 -47.42
C ALA A 91 -0.98 18.67 -47.07
N LYS A 92 -0.37 17.97 -48.05
CA LYS A 92 0.46 16.78 -47.79
C LYS A 92 1.66 17.11 -46.90
N VAL A 93 2.38 18.21 -47.19
CA VAL A 93 3.51 18.67 -46.36
C VAL A 93 3.02 19.04 -44.95
N ALA A 94 1.91 19.77 -44.82
CA ALA A 94 1.34 20.10 -43.52
C ALA A 94 0.98 18.84 -42.71
N ARG A 95 0.39 17.82 -43.35
CA ARG A 95 0.11 16.53 -42.75
C ARG A 95 1.39 15.83 -42.26
N GLU A 96 2.45 15.81 -43.07
CA GLU A 96 3.75 15.23 -42.66
C GLU A 96 4.32 15.95 -41.43
N THR A 97 4.28 17.29 -41.40
CA THR A 97 4.73 18.06 -40.23
C THR A 97 3.90 17.77 -38.98
N LEU A 98 2.59 17.53 -39.10
CA LEU A 98 1.73 17.13 -37.98
C LEU A 98 2.09 15.73 -37.47
N VAL A 99 2.43 14.80 -38.35
CA VAL A 99 2.89 13.46 -37.98
C VAL A 99 4.21 13.54 -37.22
N ASP A 100 5.16 14.35 -37.67
CA ASP A 100 6.44 14.58 -36.98
C ASP A 100 6.27 15.29 -35.63
N LEU A 101 5.33 16.21 -35.55
CA LEU A 101 4.99 16.87 -34.29
C LEU A 101 4.39 15.87 -33.30
N ARG A 102 3.50 14.97 -33.76
CA ARG A 102 2.91 13.91 -32.94
C ARG A 102 3.98 12.97 -32.38
N THR A 103 4.93 12.53 -33.20
CA THR A 103 6.01 11.64 -32.73
C THR A 103 6.87 12.35 -31.68
N SER A 104 7.18 13.62 -31.90
CA SER A 104 7.91 14.47 -30.94
C SER A 104 7.15 14.62 -29.62
N PHE A 105 5.85 14.89 -29.65
CA PHE A 105 5.02 14.98 -28.44
C PHE A 105 4.88 13.64 -27.72
N THR A 106 4.79 12.53 -28.46
CA THR A 106 4.75 11.18 -27.88
C THR A 106 6.03 10.88 -27.11
N SER A 107 7.20 11.20 -27.68
CA SER A 107 8.49 11.05 -26.99
C SER A 107 8.57 11.90 -25.71
N LYS A 108 8.11 13.15 -25.77
CA LYS A 108 8.04 14.03 -24.59
C LYS A 108 7.06 13.53 -23.54
N LEU A 109 5.93 12.96 -23.95
CA LEU A 109 4.94 12.35 -23.06
C LEU A 109 5.55 11.18 -22.29
N GLU A 110 6.23 10.26 -22.97
CA GLU A 110 6.88 9.12 -22.33
C GLU A 110 7.98 9.56 -21.36
N THR A 111 8.76 10.59 -21.73
CA THR A 111 9.75 11.18 -20.83
C THR A 111 9.09 11.81 -19.59
N ALA A 112 7.98 12.54 -19.76
CA ALA A 112 7.24 13.15 -18.67
C ALA A 112 6.62 12.10 -17.73
N LYS A 113 6.08 10.99 -18.28
CA LYS A 113 5.59 9.85 -17.50
C LYS A 113 6.72 9.20 -16.70
N ALA A 114 7.86 8.93 -17.33
CA ALA A 114 9.02 8.34 -16.65
C ALA A 114 9.55 9.23 -15.52
N LEU A 115 9.61 10.55 -15.73
CA LEU A 115 10.00 11.51 -14.69
C LEU A 115 8.99 11.55 -13.53
N ARG A 116 7.68 11.58 -13.84
CA ARG A 116 6.62 11.51 -12.82
C ARG A 116 6.72 10.24 -11.99
N ASP A 117 6.93 9.10 -12.64
CA ASP A 117 7.03 7.81 -11.95
C ASP A 117 8.32 7.74 -11.10
N GLY A 118 9.43 8.27 -11.61
CA GLY A 118 10.67 8.47 -10.86
C GLY A 118 10.46 9.34 -9.62
N LEU A 119 9.76 10.47 -9.77
CA LEU A 119 9.43 11.39 -8.69
C LEU A 119 8.56 10.71 -7.61
N PHE A 120 7.51 9.97 -8.01
CA PHE A 120 6.65 9.28 -7.03
C PHE A 120 7.38 8.16 -6.31
N ASN A 121 8.19 7.38 -7.01
CA ASN A 121 9.00 6.34 -6.38
C ASN A 121 9.99 6.95 -5.37
N ALA A 122 10.64 8.05 -5.73
CA ALA A 122 11.53 8.78 -4.83
C ALA A 122 10.80 9.35 -3.61
N SER A 123 9.65 10.00 -3.82
CA SER A 123 8.81 10.56 -2.74
C SER A 123 8.27 9.47 -1.81
N ALA A 124 7.84 8.32 -2.35
CA ALA A 124 7.40 7.18 -1.55
C ALA A 124 8.55 6.61 -0.69
N LEU A 125 9.76 6.51 -1.25
CA LEU A 125 10.95 6.10 -0.49
C LEU A 125 11.29 7.10 0.62
N VAL A 126 11.19 8.40 0.35
CA VAL A 126 11.39 9.43 1.38
C VAL A 126 10.32 9.33 2.47
N GLY A 127 9.04 9.17 2.11
CA GLY A 127 7.94 8.95 3.06
C GLY A 127 8.17 7.72 3.94
N SER A 128 8.63 6.62 3.34
CA SER A 128 8.98 5.39 4.05
C SER A 128 10.14 5.60 5.04
N ARG A 129 11.19 6.31 4.64
CA ARG A 129 12.32 6.64 5.52
C ARG A 129 11.89 7.53 6.70
N THR A 130 11.08 8.55 6.44
CA THR A 130 10.56 9.45 7.48
C THR A 130 9.67 8.69 8.47
N SER A 131 8.79 7.80 7.98
CA SER A 131 7.97 6.93 8.84
C SER A 131 8.83 5.97 9.69
N THR A 132 9.89 5.40 9.10
CA THR A 132 10.83 4.53 9.83
C THR A 132 11.55 5.30 10.94
N LYS A 133 12.02 6.52 10.67
CA LYS A 133 12.63 7.39 11.67
C LYS A 133 11.66 7.74 12.80
N LEU A 134 10.40 8.03 12.47
CA LEU A 134 9.36 8.25 13.47
C LEU A 134 9.13 7.01 14.33
N GLY A 135 9.06 5.83 13.72
CA GLY A 135 8.95 4.55 14.43
C GLY A 135 10.13 4.30 15.38
N GLN A 136 11.35 4.65 14.96
CA GLN A 136 12.54 4.59 15.81
C GLN A 136 12.45 5.58 17.00
N ASN A 137 11.97 6.80 16.77
CA ASN A 137 11.77 7.80 17.83
C ASN A 137 10.74 7.33 18.86
N VAL A 138 9.62 6.77 18.40
CA VAL A 138 8.60 6.17 19.28
C VAL A 138 9.20 5.01 20.07
N LYS A 139 9.96 4.12 19.42
CA LYS A 139 10.63 2.99 20.08
C LYS A 139 11.60 3.45 21.16
N LEU A 140 12.39 4.49 20.91
CA LEU A 140 13.28 5.07 21.91
C LEU A 140 12.51 5.62 23.11
N LEU A 141 11.46 6.40 22.86
CA LEU A 141 10.60 6.93 23.91
C LEU A 141 9.97 5.80 24.74
N THR A 142 9.45 4.77 24.08
CA THR A 142 8.89 3.59 24.74
C THR A 142 9.93 2.88 25.61
N TYR A 143 11.18 2.73 25.14
CA TYR A 143 12.24 2.17 25.97
C TYR A 143 12.54 3.00 27.22
N VAL A 144 12.61 4.33 27.08
CA VAL A 144 12.79 5.23 28.23
C VAL A 144 11.62 5.10 29.21
N SER A 145 10.38 5.09 28.73
CA SER A 145 9.19 4.92 29.58
C SER A 145 9.17 3.57 30.28
N ILE A 146 9.50 2.48 29.59
CA ILE A 146 9.56 1.13 30.17
C ILE A 146 10.64 1.04 31.25
N PHE A 147 11.79 1.69 31.08
CA PHE A 147 12.82 1.74 32.12
C PHE A 147 12.43 2.65 33.29
N TYR A 148 11.71 3.73 33.01
CA TYR A 148 11.30 4.68 34.04
C TYR A 148 10.21 4.13 34.96
N LEU A 149 9.27 3.32 34.43
CA LEU A 149 8.08 2.89 35.17
C LEU A 149 8.39 2.05 36.44
N PRO A 150 9.31 1.06 36.41
CA PRO A 150 9.71 0.32 37.60
C PRO A 150 10.53 1.18 38.56
N LEU A 151 11.38 2.07 38.02
CA LEU A 151 12.19 2.98 38.82
C LEU A 151 11.31 3.99 39.59
N ALA A 152 10.29 4.55 38.94
CA ALA A 152 9.32 5.44 39.54
C ALA A 152 8.50 4.71 40.62
N PHE A 153 8.12 3.46 40.37
CA PHE A 153 7.46 2.62 41.38
C PHE A 153 8.37 2.39 42.61
N CYS A 154 9.64 2.03 42.40
CA CYS A 154 10.60 1.92 43.51
C CYS A 154 10.74 3.25 44.27
N ALA A 155 10.88 4.38 43.59
CA ALA A 155 10.96 5.70 44.24
C ALA A 155 9.69 6.01 45.06
N SER A 156 8.51 5.68 44.53
CA SER A 156 7.24 5.85 45.25
C SER A 156 7.14 4.96 46.49
N LEU A 157 7.63 3.73 46.41
CA LEU A 157 7.68 2.77 47.52
C LEU A 157 8.58 3.29 48.66
N TRP A 158 9.68 3.95 48.33
CA TRP A 158 10.59 4.57 49.31
C TRP A 158 10.06 5.86 49.94
N ALA A 159 9.08 6.52 49.32
CA ALA A 159 8.48 7.75 49.83
C ALA A 159 7.45 7.51 50.96
N ILE A 160 7.07 6.25 51.22
CA ILE A 160 6.10 5.90 52.26
C ILE A 160 6.79 6.01 53.64
N PRO A 161 6.26 6.78 54.61
CA PRO A 161 6.81 6.83 55.97
C PRO A 161 6.54 5.53 56.76
N ASN A 162 7.36 5.22 57.77
CA ASN A 162 7.32 4.04 58.68
C ASN A 162 7.81 2.67 58.16
N ILE A 163 8.32 2.55 56.94
CA ILE A 163 8.93 1.29 56.42
C ILE A 163 10.43 1.13 56.71
N LEU A 164 11.03 2.07 57.45
CA LEU A 164 12.49 2.16 57.69
C LEU A 164 12.95 1.51 59.00
N GLU A 165 12.10 0.71 59.65
CA GLU A 165 12.44 0.00 60.88
C GLU A 165 13.54 -1.05 60.59
N HIS A 166 14.61 -1.06 61.39
CA HIS A 166 15.89 -1.73 61.05
C HIS A 166 15.76 -3.23 60.68
N ARG A 167 14.68 -3.89 61.14
CA ARG A 167 14.36 -5.30 60.86
C ARG A 167 13.70 -5.54 59.50
N THR A 168 12.98 -4.57 58.94
CA THR A 168 12.25 -4.67 57.66
C THR A 168 12.96 -3.96 56.51
N THR A 169 13.84 -3.00 56.80
CA THR A 169 14.60 -2.24 55.80
C THR A 169 15.43 -3.14 54.88
N VAL A 170 16.07 -4.19 55.40
CA VAL A 170 16.91 -5.11 54.60
C VAL A 170 16.06 -5.93 53.62
N ALA A 171 14.91 -6.45 54.07
CA ALA A 171 13.98 -7.17 53.23
C ALA A 171 13.35 -6.25 52.16
N PHE A 172 13.08 -5.00 52.51
CA PHE A 172 12.52 -4.01 51.59
C PHE A 172 13.53 -3.56 50.51
N ILE A 173 14.79 -3.33 50.88
CA ILE A 173 15.89 -3.06 49.93
C ILE A 173 16.05 -4.25 48.99
N SER A 174 16.12 -5.47 49.54
CA SER A 174 16.31 -6.69 48.75
C SER A 174 15.17 -6.91 47.75
N THR A 175 13.92 -6.73 48.18
CA THR A 175 12.74 -6.88 47.30
C THR A 175 12.66 -5.79 46.24
N SER A 176 12.99 -4.53 46.55
CA SER A 176 13.06 -3.46 45.54
C SER A 176 14.12 -3.74 44.46
N ILE A 177 15.32 -4.19 44.87
CA ILE A 177 16.38 -4.55 43.92
C ILE A 177 15.96 -5.76 43.08
N ALA A 178 15.38 -6.79 43.70
CA ALA A 178 14.93 -7.99 43.01
C ALA A 178 13.82 -7.69 41.99
N VAL A 179 12.83 -6.87 42.36
CA VAL A 179 11.74 -6.46 41.46
C VAL A 179 12.27 -5.59 40.33
N GLY A 180 13.15 -4.63 40.62
CA GLY A 180 13.81 -3.81 39.59
C GLY A 180 14.60 -4.67 38.60
N ALA A 181 15.48 -5.55 39.10
CA ALA A 181 16.29 -6.44 38.29
C ALA A 181 15.44 -7.40 37.44
N ALA A 182 14.40 -8.00 38.03
CA ALA A 182 13.47 -8.87 37.31
C ALA A 182 12.76 -8.12 36.19
N THR A 183 12.28 -6.89 36.45
CA THR A 183 11.58 -6.10 35.45
C THR A 183 12.50 -5.67 34.31
N TYR A 184 13.72 -5.24 34.60
CA TYR A 184 14.72 -4.95 33.56
C TYR A 184 15.13 -6.19 32.77
N ALA A 185 15.29 -7.35 33.42
CA ALA A 185 15.61 -8.60 32.74
C ALA A 185 14.49 -9.02 31.76
N ILE A 186 13.22 -8.85 32.15
CA ILE A 186 12.05 -9.11 31.29
C ILE A 186 12.06 -8.16 30.08
N VAL A 187 12.29 -6.87 30.31
CA VAL A 187 12.28 -5.83 29.25
C VAL A 187 13.43 -6.01 28.27
N LEU A 188 14.64 -6.32 28.74
CA LEU A 188 15.80 -6.56 27.87
C LEU A 188 15.65 -7.85 27.07
N ASN A 189 14.98 -8.85 27.63
CA ASN A 189 14.68 -10.10 26.93
C ASN A 189 13.33 -10.09 26.20
N LEU A 190 12.66 -8.93 26.05
CA LEU A 190 11.28 -8.91 25.54
C LEU A 190 11.16 -9.45 24.12
N ASN A 191 12.19 -9.29 23.28
CA ASN A 191 12.24 -9.92 21.95
C ASN A 191 12.32 -11.46 22.06
N ASN A 192 13.25 -11.98 22.85
CA ASN A 192 13.38 -13.42 23.07
C ASN A 192 12.15 -14.00 23.77
N LEU A 193 11.56 -13.25 24.69
CA LEU A 193 10.34 -13.62 25.42
C LEU A 193 9.15 -13.63 24.49
N SER A 194 9.01 -12.64 23.60
CA SER A 194 7.97 -12.60 22.57
C SER A 194 8.09 -13.78 21.61
N ASP A 195 9.30 -14.09 21.14
CA ASP A 195 9.54 -15.22 20.24
C ASP A 195 9.24 -16.55 20.94
N ASN A 196 9.64 -16.70 22.20
CA ASN A 196 9.38 -17.89 22.99
C ASN A 196 7.90 -18.00 23.37
N PHE A 197 7.24 -16.89 23.69
CA PHE A 197 5.81 -16.84 23.97
C PHE A 197 5.00 -17.16 22.72
N SER A 198 5.41 -16.67 21.56
CA SER A 198 4.82 -17.01 20.26
C SER A 198 4.97 -18.50 19.96
N LYS A 199 6.16 -19.08 20.17
CA LYS A 199 6.37 -20.54 20.03
C LYS A 199 5.53 -21.35 21.02
N ALA A 200 5.47 -20.92 22.29
CA ALA A 200 4.67 -21.58 23.32
C ALA A 200 3.17 -21.48 23.01
N TYR A 201 2.72 -20.31 22.56
CA TYR A 201 1.35 -20.05 22.13
C TYR A 201 0.98 -20.91 20.92
N ASN A 202 1.83 -20.99 19.90
CA ASN A 202 1.58 -21.82 18.72
C ASN A 202 1.53 -23.30 19.08
N LYS A 203 2.43 -23.78 19.94
CA LYS A 203 2.39 -25.16 20.45
C LYS A 203 1.12 -25.45 21.25
N TYR A 204 0.72 -24.52 22.09
CA TYR A 204 -0.53 -24.63 22.86
C TYR A 204 -1.76 -24.60 21.93
N ARG A 205 -1.77 -23.68 20.96
CA ARG A 205 -2.80 -23.53 19.94
C ARG A 205 -2.97 -24.82 19.13
N GLU A 206 -1.87 -25.41 18.66
CA GLU A 206 -1.90 -26.69 17.94
C GLU A 206 -2.48 -27.82 18.79
N ASN A 207 -2.11 -27.90 20.07
CA ASN A 207 -2.65 -28.91 20.98
C ASN A 207 -4.16 -28.72 21.18
N VAL A 208 -4.62 -27.49 21.42
CA VAL A 208 -6.05 -27.20 21.60
C VAL A 208 -6.81 -27.43 20.30
N LEU A 209 -6.26 -27.07 19.15
CA LEU A 209 -6.90 -27.30 17.86
C LEU A 209 -7.06 -28.80 17.57
N LYS A 210 -6.05 -29.63 17.87
CA LYS A 210 -6.16 -31.10 17.75
C LYS A 210 -7.31 -31.64 18.60
N GLU A 211 -7.42 -31.19 19.84
CA GLU A 211 -8.53 -31.58 20.72
C GLU A 211 -9.89 -31.04 20.25
N MET A 212 -9.94 -29.87 19.61
CA MET A 212 -11.16 -29.30 19.03
C MET A 212 -11.60 -30.03 17.76
N ILE A 213 -10.67 -30.63 17.01
CA ILE A 213 -10.97 -31.48 15.85
C ILE A 213 -11.58 -32.81 16.32
N GLU A 214 -11.12 -33.33 17.46
CA GLU A 214 -11.62 -34.58 18.04
C GLU A 214 -12.96 -34.43 18.81
N ASP A 215 -13.34 -33.22 19.21
CA ASP A 215 -14.59 -32.93 19.94
C ASP A 215 -15.77 -32.59 18.98
N SER A 216 -16.98 -32.44 19.54
CA SER A 216 -18.29 -32.35 18.86
C SER A 216 -18.34 -31.60 17.50
N ASP A 217 -19.29 -32.01 16.67
CA ASP A 217 -19.48 -31.62 15.26
C ASP A 217 -19.46 -30.09 14.96
N ASN A 218 -19.84 -29.25 15.94
CA ASN A 218 -19.80 -27.78 15.81
C ASN A 218 -18.40 -27.17 16.04
N TRP A 219 -17.59 -27.77 16.92
CA TRP A 219 -16.22 -27.34 17.17
C TRP A 219 -15.25 -27.91 16.13
N HIS A 220 -15.51 -29.13 15.65
CA HIS A 220 -14.80 -29.71 14.51
C HIS A 220 -14.85 -28.80 13.27
N LYS A 221 -16.04 -28.33 12.87
CA LYS A 221 -16.21 -27.38 11.75
C LYS A 221 -15.48 -26.04 11.97
N ARG A 222 -15.33 -25.61 13.22
CA ARG A 222 -14.60 -24.38 13.56
C ARG A 222 -13.09 -24.59 13.55
N ALA A 223 -12.61 -25.73 14.03
CA ALA A 223 -11.19 -26.07 14.02
C ALA A 223 -10.66 -26.24 12.59
N MET A 224 -11.42 -26.88 11.70
CA MET A 224 -11.07 -27.01 10.28
C MET A 224 -10.91 -25.65 9.57
N ARG A 225 -11.70 -24.63 9.96
CA ARG A 225 -11.54 -23.25 9.44
C ARG A 225 -10.27 -22.54 9.93
N PHE A 226 -9.65 -23.00 11.02
CA PHE A 226 -8.36 -22.47 11.49
C PHE A 226 -7.15 -23.14 10.82
N GLU A 227 -7.33 -24.30 10.18
CA GLU A 227 -6.28 -25.06 9.49
C GLU A 227 -6.21 -24.74 7.99
N GLU A 228 -7.28 -24.21 7.40
CA GLU A 228 -7.31 -23.77 5.99
C GLU A 228 -6.36 -22.57 5.78
N PHE A 229 -5.12 -22.88 5.41
CA PHE A 229 -4.06 -21.92 5.13
C PHE A 229 -4.39 -21.16 3.82
N LYS A 230 -5.14 -20.05 3.90
CA LYS A 230 -5.39 -19.18 2.75
C LYS A 230 -4.35 -18.05 2.66
N PRO A 231 -3.83 -17.73 1.46
CA PRO A 231 -3.00 -16.55 1.25
C PRO A 231 -3.84 -15.26 1.42
N SER A 232 -3.75 -14.70 2.62
CA SER A 232 -3.78 -13.27 2.99
C SER A 232 -4.91 -12.31 2.59
N ASN A 233 -5.88 -12.60 1.71
CA ASN A 233 -6.76 -11.53 1.21
C ASN A 233 -8.26 -11.59 1.55
N GLU A 234 -8.77 -12.64 2.20
CA GLU A 234 -10.17 -12.69 2.66
C GLU A 234 -10.28 -12.74 4.18
N LYS A 235 -10.87 -11.68 4.76
CA LYS A 235 -11.09 -11.45 6.20
C LYS A 235 -12.09 -12.44 6.83
N THR A 236 -11.84 -13.74 6.77
CA THR A 236 -12.72 -14.73 7.41
C THR A 236 -11.98 -15.75 8.27
N VAL A 237 -10.82 -15.37 8.83
CA VAL A 237 -10.24 -16.14 9.94
C VAL A 237 -11.13 -15.88 11.18
N PRO A 238 -11.74 -16.92 11.79
CA PRO A 238 -12.52 -16.73 13.01
C PRO A 238 -11.62 -16.18 14.13
N SER A 239 -12.20 -15.37 15.03
CA SER A 239 -11.43 -14.74 16.10
C SER A 239 -10.79 -15.79 17.03
N GLU A 240 -9.50 -15.60 17.35
CA GLU A 240 -8.74 -16.52 18.22
C GLU A 240 -9.32 -16.64 19.64
N TRP A 241 -10.18 -15.70 20.04
CA TRP A 241 -10.98 -15.73 21.26
C TRP A 241 -11.81 -17.02 21.42
N TRP A 242 -12.20 -17.67 20.33
CA TRP A 242 -12.93 -18.94 20.39
C TRP A 242 -12.09 -20.09 20.96
N ILE A 243 -10.77 -20.06 20.76
CA ILE A 243 -9.83 -21.06 21.32
C ILE A 243 -9.76 -20.91 22.85
N LEU A 244 -9.73 -19.66 23.33
CA LEU A 244 -9.76 -19.35 24.76
C LEU A 244 -11.07 -19.79 25.41
N ILE A 245 -12.21 -19.52 24.76
CA ILE A 245 -13.53 -19.93 25.26
C ILE A 245 -13.65 -21.46 25.36
N TYR A 246 -13.14 -22.19 24.35
CA TYR A 246 -13.13 -23.65 24.38
C TYR A 246 -12.30 -24.20 25.54
N PHE A 247 -11.10 -23.66 25.76
CA PHE A 247 -10.26 -24.04 26.88
C PHE A 247 -10.92 -23.77 28.24
N LEU A 248 -11.52 -22.59 28.41
CA LEU A 248 -12.25 -22.23 29.64
C LEU A 248 -13.43 -23.17 29.90
N ARG A 249 -14.17 -23.55 28.87
CA ARG A 249 -15.26 -24.54 28.98
C ARG A 249 -14.73 -25.91 29.43
N ARG A 250 -13.61 -26.37 28.89
CA ARG A 250 -13.00 -27.66 29.26
C ARG A 250 -12.54 -27.66 30.71
N LEU A 251 -11.88 -26.60 31.16
CA LEU A 251 -11.49 -26.42 32.56
C LEU A 251 -12.72 -26.39 33.47
N GLY A 252 -13.77 -25.67 33.08
CA GLY A 252 -15.03 -25.63 33.81
C GLY A 252 -15.71 -27.00 33.93
N ALA A 253 -15.75 -27.78 32.85
CA ALA A 253 -16.33 -29.13 32.85
C ALA A 253 -15.54 -30.11 33.73
N GLY A 254 -14.19 -30.04 33.72
CA GLY A 254 -13.33 -30.84 34.59
C GLY A 254 -13.52 -30.50 36.08
N PHE A 255 -13.61 -29.20 36.39
CA PHE A 255 -13.82 -28.71 37.76
C PHE A 255 -15.21 -29.10 38.31
N PHE A 256 -16.27 -28.93 37.52
CA PHE A 256 -17.62 -29.36 37.90
C PHE A 256 -17.74 -30.88 38.04
N GLY A 257 -17.04 -31.65 37.20
CA GLY A 257 -16.98 -33.12 37.32
C GLY A 257 -16.31 -33.58 38.61
N LEU A 258 -15.25 -32.90 39.05
CA LEU A 258 -14.57 -33.15 40.31
C LEU A 258 -15.44 -32.78 41.52
N LEU A 259 -16.09 -31.61 41.50
CA LEU A 259 -17.03 -31.19 42.53
C LEU A 259 -18.19 -32.17 42.68
N ARG A 260 -18.81 -32.59 41.57
CA ARG A 260 -19.92 -33.56 41.60
C ARG A 260 -19.51 -34.93 42.14
N ARG A 261 -18.27 -35.36 41.89
CA ARG A 261 -17.71 -36.60 42.47
C ARG A 261 -17.44 -36.47 43.97
N ARG A 262 -17.05 -35.28 44.44
CA ARG A 262 -16.86 -34.99 45.87
C ARG A 262 -18.19 -35.03 46.61
N THR A 263 -19.20 -34.32 46.10
CA THR A 263 -20.55 -34.31 46.70
C THR A 263 -21.21 -35.69 46.68
N LYS A 264 -21.00 -36.51 45.63
CA LYS A 264 -21.48 -37.90 45.61
C LYS A 264 -20.78 -38.82 46.62
N ARG A 265 -19.55 -38.53 47.03
CA ARG A 265 -18.85 -39.30 48.07
C ARG A 265 -19.38 -38.94 49.45
N GLU A 266 -19.60 -37.66 49.73
CA GLU A 266 -20.20 -37.19 50.99
C GLU A 266 -21.61 -37.77 51.23
N ILE A 267 -22.49 -37.74 50.21
CA ILE A 267 -23.84 -38.31 50.32
C ILE A 267 -23.82 -39.84 50.54
N ARG A 268 -22.79 -40.53 50.04
CA ARG A 268 -22.67 -41.99 50.21
C ARG A 268 -22.15 -42.36 51.61
N GLU A 269 -21.31 -41.53 52.20
CA GLU A 269 -20.81 -41.70 53.57
C GLU A 269 -21.90 -41.44 54.62
N GLU A 270 -22.80 -40.46 54.40
CA GLU A 270 -23.96 -40.22 55.27
C GLU A 270 -25.04 -41.32 55.20
N SER A 271 -25.12 -42.08 54.11
CA SER A 271 -26.13 -43.16 53.94
C SER A 271 -25.75 -44.49 54.60
N VAL A 272 -24.54 -44.60 55.16
CA VAL A 272 -23.98 -45.84 55.74
C VAL A 272 -23.78 -45.74 57.27
N SER A 273 -24.02 -44.57 57.88
CA SER A 273 -24.12 -44.38 59.34
C SER A 273 -25.57 -44.40 59.82
#